data_AF-A0A1F6TEP0-F1
#
_entry.id   AF-A0A1F6TEP0-F1
#
_cell.length_a   1.000
_cell.length_b   1.000
_cell.length_c   1.000
_cell.angle_alpha   90.00
_cell.angle_beta   90.00
_cell.angle_gamma   90.00
#
_symmetry.space_group_name_H-M   'P 1'
#
loop_
_entity.id
_entity.type
_entity.pdbx_description
1 polymer ?
#
loop_
_entity_poly.entity_id
_entity_poly.type
_entity_poly.pdbx_seq_one_letter_code
_entity_poly.pdbx_strand_id
1 'polypeptide(L)'
;MRRRYLDFPRRFRPFARLVRERFIADRCLRVAGELSYTTLLALVPLTAVGFAMLTLFPVFETWMKAVQEFIYGNFVPAAGDTVQKYLQQFAANAGKLTAAGFAFLIVTALMLMATIEQAFNEIWHVPQTRKRMQRFLAYWALLTLGPILIGVSLSLTSYLISLPLFSESSPLSGVRILALATLPVVFEVMAFMLFYTVVPNHPVRWRHSLAGALFAAALFEVAKRGFGYFVLYFTSYKAIYGAVAALPVFLAWIHLSWTVILLGAVVTAALPQWRGLPRR
;
A
#
# COMPACT_ATOMS: atom_id res chain seq x y z
N MET A 1 -8.47 27.11 29.38
CA MET A 1 -8.44 26.02 28.37
C MET A 1 -7.21 26.04 27.42
N ARG A 2 -6.05 26.66 27.77
CA ARG A 2 -4.96 26.94 26.78
C ARG A 2 -3.54 26.46 27.16
N ARG A 3 -3.35 25.52 28.09
CA ARG A 3 -2.03 24.99 28.50
C ARG A 3 -1.72 23.55 28.00
N ARG A 4 -2.37 23.08 26.93
CA ARG A 4 -2.34 21.65 26.53
C ARG A 4 -1.26 21.26 25.49
N TYR A 5 -0.50 22.20 24.93
CA TYR A 5 0.37 21.93 23.77
C TYR A 5 1.89 22.05 24.03
N LEU A 6 2.33 22.58 25.16
CA LEU A 6 3.76 22.90 25.38
C LEU A 6 4.61 21.77 25.98
N ASP A 7 4.05 20.58 26.25
CA ASP A 7 4.79 19.43 26.80
C ASP A 7 5.18 18.36 25.75
N PHE A 8 5.07 18.65 24.45
CA PHE A 8 5.33 17.68 23.39
C PHE A 8 6.75 17.06 23.40
N PRO A 9 7.85 17.83 23.56
CA PRO A 9 9.20 17.26 23.50
C PRO A 9 9.57 16.41 24.73
N ARG A 10 9.03 16.70 25.92
CA ARG A 10 9.27 15.90 27.14
C ARG A 10 8.50 14.57 27.16
N ARG A 11 7.49 14.43 26.28
CA ARG A 11 6.57 13.28 26.21
C ARG A 11 6.84 12.32 25.06
N PHE A 12 7.77 12.63 24.18
CA PHE A 12 8.11 11.78 23.04
C PHE A 12 8.80 10.47 23.46
N ARG A 13 9.77 10.53 24.39
CA ARG A 13 10.54 9.35 24.82
C ARG A 13 9.66 8.24 25.43
N PRO A 14 8.73 8.53 26.37
CA PRO A 14 7.88 7.48 26.93
C PRO A 14 6.88 6.93 25.91
N PHE A 15 6.38 7.77 24.99
CA PHE A 15 5.50 7.31 23.91
C PHE A 15 6.25 6.39 22.94
N ALA A 16 7.47 6.75 22.52
CA ALA A 16 8.30 5.90 21.67
C ALA A 16 8.64 4.57 22.35
N ARG A 17 8.87 4.58 23.67
CA ARG A 17 9.06 3.36 24.47
C ARG A 17 7.79 2.48 24.46
N LEU A 18 6.61 3.07 24.69
CA LEU A 18 5.34 2.34 24.62
C LEU A 18 5.11 1.71 23.24
N VAL A 19 5.35 2.45 22.16
CA VAL A 19 5.21 1.94 20.79
C VAL A 19 6.18 0.78 20.55
N ARG A 20 7.44 0.90 20.99
CA ARG A 20 8.43 -0.18 20.88
C ARG A 20 8.01 -1.42 21.66
N GLU A 21 7.57 -1.26 22.90
CA GLU A 21 7.13 -2.37 23.75
C GLU A 21 5.93 -3.09 23.13
N ARG A 22 4.94 -2.35 22.60
CA ARG A 22 3.81 -2.94 21.88
C ARG A 22 4.21 -3.63 20.58
N PHE A 23 5.06 -3.00 19.77
CA PHE A 23 5.51 -3.59 18.51
C PHE A 23 6.22 -4.94 18.71
N ILE A 24 6.97 -5.08 19.81
CA ILE A 24 7.60 -6.35 20.20
C ILE A 24 6.58 -7.32 20.78
N ALA A 25 5.71 -6.87 21.69
CA ALA A 25 4.69 -7.71 22.33
C ALA A 25 3.69 -8.29 21.32
N ASP A 26 3.26 -7.48 20.35
CA ASP A 26 2.36 -7.85 19.25
C ASP A 26 3.10 -8.64 18.15
N ARG A 27 4.40 -8.94 18.34
CA ARG A 27 5.25 -9.73 17.43
C ARG A 27 5.21 -9.22 15.98
N CYS A 28 5.15 -7.91 15.78
CA CYS A 28 4.86 -7.31 14.48
C CYS A 28 5.84 -7.71 13.36
N LEU A 29 7.12 -7.96 13.66
CA LEU A 29 8.08 -8.46 12.65
C LEU A 29 7.72 -9.86 12.15
N ARG A 30 7.25 -10.75 13.05
CA ARG A 30 6.81 -12.09 12.66
C ARG A 30 5.54 -12.00 11.81
N VAL A 31 4.59 -11.18 12.23
CA VAL A 31 3.35 -10.91 11.49
C VAL A 31 3.64 -10.28 10.13
N ALA A 32 4.62 -9.38 10.03
CA ALA A 32 5.08 -8.83 8.74
C ALA A 32 5.63 -9.94 7.84
N GLY A 33 6.35 -10.93 8.37
CA GLY A 33 6.79 -12.11 7.63
C GLY A 33 5.63 -12.95 7.09
N GLU A 34 4.63 -13.24 7.93
CA GLU A 34 3.40 -13.95 7.53
C GLU A 34 2.65 -13.20 6.43
N LEU A 35 2.41 -11.89 6.63
CA LEU A 35 1.76 -11.04 5.63
C LEU A 35 2.54 -10.99 4.32
N SER A 36 3.87 -11.00 4.38
CA SER A 36 4.71 -11.00 3.19
C SER A 36 4.57 -12.29 2.40
N TYR A 37 4.60 -13.43 3.08
CA TYR A 37 4.39 -14.74 2.47
C TYR A 37 3.00 -14.84 1.84
N THR A 38 1.96 -14.45 2.56
CA THR A 38 0.58 -14.47 2.04
C THR A 38 0.40 -13.48 0.88
N THR A 39 1.08 -12.33 0.90
CA THR A 39 1.09 -11.36 -0.21
C THR A 39 1.75 -11.96 -1.44
N LEU A 40 2.85 -12.72 -1.27
CA LEU A 40 3.54 -13.38 -2.36
C LEU A 40 2.64 -14.43 -3.04
N LEU A 41 1.91 -15.24 -2.25
CA LEU A 41 0.94 -16.20 -2.80
C LEU A 41 -0.24 -15.50 -3.49
N ALA A 42 -0.70 -14.38 -2.93
CA ALA A 42 -1.79 -13.59 -3.49
C ALA A 42 -1.38 -12.74 -4.69
N LEU A 43 -0.10 -12.66 -5.03
CA LEU A 43 0.40 -11.83 -6.14
C LEU A 43 -0.22 -12.24 -7.48
N VAL A 44 -0.34 -13.54 -7.74
CA VAL A 44 -0.96 -14.07 -8.97
C VAL A 44 -2.45 -13.69 -9.06
N PRO A 45 -3.28 -13.93 -8.04
CA PRO A 45 -4.66 -13.42 -8.01
C PRO A 45 -4.79 -11.90 -8.12
N LEU A 46 -3.93 -11.14 -7.44
CA LEU A 46 -4.01 -9.68 -7.44
C LEU A 46 -3.63 -9.09 -8.80
N THR A 47 -2.60 -9.65 -9.45
CA THR A 47 -2.23 -9.27 -10.83
C THR A 47 -3.35 -9.64 -11.80
N ALA A 48 -4.00 -10.79 -11.61
CA ALA A 48 -5.14 -11.20 -12.42
C ALA A 48 -6.31 -10.22 -12.34
N VAL A 49 -6.71 -9.86 -11.13
CA VAL A 49 -7.77 -8.87 -10.90
C VAL A 49 -7.35 -7.51 -11.46
N GLY A 50 -6.11 -7.08 -11.20
CA GLY A 50 -5.56 -5.83 -11.74
C GLY A 50 -5.66 -5.76 -13.25
N PHE A 51 -5.21 -6.80 -13.97
CA PHE A 51 -5.29 -6.84 -15.43
C PHE A 51 -6.73 -6.89 -15.94
N ALA A 52 -7.60 -7.70 -15.32
CA ALA A 52 -9.01 -7.72 -15.68
C ALA A 52 -9.64 -6.32 -15.56
N MET A 53 -9.33 -5.59 -14.49
CA MET A 53 -9.79 -4.21 -14.32
C MET A 53 -9.21 -3.27 -15.40
N LEU A 54 -7.91 -3.36 -15.71
CA LEU A 54 -7.30 -2.55 -16.78
C LEU A 54 -7.96 -2.79 -18.15
N THR A 55 -8.41 -4.01 -18.43
CA THR A 55 -9.12 -4.33 -19.68
C THR A 55 -10.61 -3.98 -19.68
N LEU A 56 -11.26 -3.97 -18.51
CA LEU A 56 -12.70 -3.74 -18.39
C LEU A 56 -13.09 -2.27 -18.35
N PHE A 57 -12.17 -1.38 -17.92
CA PHE A 57 -12.44 0.05 -17.80
C PHE A 57 -11.65 0.84 -18.87
N PRO A 58 -12.33 1.49 -19.85
CA PRO A 58 -11.70 2.21 -20.95
C PRO A 58 -10.74 3.32 -20.51
N VAL A 59 -10.96 3.88 -19.31
CA VAL A 59 -10.08 4.85 -18.64
C VAL A 59 -8.62 4.40 -18.57
N PHE A 60 -8.38 3.10 -18.44
CA PHE A 60 -7.03 2.58 -18.31
C PHE A 60 -6.34 2.32 -19.65
N GLU A 61 -7.04 2.39 -20.79
CA GLU A 61 -6.41 2.22 -22.11
C GLU A 61 -5.35 3.31 -22.37
N THR A 62 -5.64 4.55 -21.99
CA THR A 62 -4.70 5.68 -22.13
C THR A 62 -3.45 5.48 -21.26
N TRP A 63 -3.62 4.92 -20.06
CA TRP A 63 -2.51 4.61 -19.16
C TRP A 63 -1.72 3.39 -19.62
N MET A 64 -2.38 2.38 -20.18
CA MET A 64 -1.71 1.21 -20.77
C MET A 64 -0.78 1.65 -21.91
N LYS A 65 -1.25 2.58 -22.76
CA LYS A 65 -0.41 3.20 -23.80
C LYS A 65 0.76 3.99 -23.22
N ALA A 66 0.53 4.81 -22.19
CA ALA A 66 1.60 5.57 -21.54
C ALA A 66 2.65 4.66 -20.86
N VAL A 67 2.23 3.57 -20.22
CA VAL A 67 3.13 2.56 -19.65
C VAL A 67 3.88 1.82 -20.76
N GLN A 68 3.22 1.46 -21.85
CA GLN A 68 3.88 0.88 -23.02
C GLN A 68 4.91 1.83 -23.61
N GLU A 69 4.56 3.09 -23.88
CA GLU A 69 5.46 4.11 -24.40
C GLU A 69 6.64 4.38 -23.44
N PHE A 70 6.39 4.40 -22.13
CA PHE A 70 7.45 4.51 -21.12
C PHE A 70 8.39 3.30 -21.17
N ILE A 71 7.86 2.08 -21.29
CA ILE A 71 8.67 0.85 -21.39
C ILE A 71 9.44 0.82 -22.72
N TYR A 72 8.81 1.16 -23.85
CA TYR A 72 9.46 1.24 -25.16
C TYR A 72 10.52 2.34 -25.23
N GLY A 73 10.29 3.48 -24.55
CA GLY A 73 11.21 4.62 -24.53
C GLY A 73 12.37 4.48 -23.54
N ASN A 74 12.22 3.68 -22.47
CA ASN A 74 13.23 3.56 -21.41
C ASN A 74 13.88 2.16 -21.31
N PHE A 75 13.34 1.15 -21.99
CA PHE A 75 13.94 -0.18 -22.10
C PHE A 75 14.14 -0.56 -23.57
N VAL A 76 15.02 -1.55 -23.82
CA VAL A 76 15.27 -2.11 -25.17
C VAL A 76 13.94 -2.52 -25.82
N PRO A 77 13.71 -2.29 -27.13
CA PRO A 77 12.44 -2.57 -27.83
C PRO A 77 11.83 -3.95 -27.55
N ALA A 78 12.67 -4.96 -27.28
CA ALA A 78 12.25 -6.32 -26.93
C ALA A 78 11.41 -6.42 -25.63
N ALA A 79 11.51 -5.48 -24.69
CA ALA A 79 10.76 -5.53 -23.44
C ALA A 79 9.29 -5.16 -23.62
N GLY A 80 8.97 -4.21 -24.49
CA GLY A 80 7.60 -3.77 -24.74
C GLY A 80 6.76 -4.85 -25.44
N ASP A 81 7.32 -5.50 -26.46
CA ASP A 81 6.67 -6.62 -27.15
C ASP A 81 6.48 -7.83 -26.20
N THR A 82 7.45 -8.06 -25.33
CA THR A 82 7.38 -9.11 -24.31
C THR A 82 6.27 -8.82 -23.29
N VAL A 83 6.18 -7.60 -22.78
CA VAL A 83 5.11 -7.17 -21.87
C VAL A 83 3.74 -7.25 -22.55
N GLN A 84 3.60 -6.75 -23.78
CA GLN A 84 2.35 -6.84 -24.54
C GLN A 84 1.94 -8.30 -24.80
N LYS A 85 2.90 -9.16 -25.15
CA LYS A 85 2.67 -10.60 -25.32
C LYS A 85 2.20 -11.24 -24.02
N TYR A 86 2.85 -10.95 -22.88
CA TYR A 86 2.41 -11.45 -21.58
C TYR A 86 1.03 -10.92 -21.20
N LEU A 87 0.71 -9.67 -21.50
CA LEU A 87 -0.62 -9.08 -21.27
C LEU A 87 -1.70 -9.78 -22.10
N GLN A 88 -1.47 -9.97 -23.40
CA GLN A 88 -2.40 -10.67 -24.29
C GLN A 88 -2.55 -12.15 -23.90
N GLN A 89 -1.45 -12.81 -23.56
CA GLN A 89 -1.44 -14.20 -23.10
C GLN A 89 -2.15 -14.35 -21.75
N PHE A 90 -1.98 -13.39 -20.85
CA PHE A 90 -2.71 -13.34 -19.58
C PHE A 90 -4.21 -13.17 -19.80
N ALA A 91 -4.63 -12.21 -20.63
CA ALA A 91 -6.04 -12.01 -20.98
C ALA A 91 -6.66 -13.27 -21.64
N ALA A 92 -5.94 -13.88 -22.57
CA ALA A 92 -6.37 -15.13 -23.22
C ALA A 92 -6.45 -16.31 -22.23
N ASN A 93 -5.55 -16.38 -21.24
CA ASN A 93 -5.57 -17.41 -20.20
C ASN A 93 -6.63 -17.15 -19.13
N ALA A 94 -6.91 -15.87 -18.82
CA ALA A 94 -8.00 -15.48 -17.93
C ALA A 94 -9.36 -15.84 -18.53
N GLY A 95 -9.53 -15.75 -19.85
CA GLY A 95 -10.70 -16.27 -20.55
C GLY A 95 -10.83 -17.81 -20.54
N LYS A 96 -9.74 -18.53 -20.25
CA LYS A 96 -9.67 -20.00 -20.13
C LYS A 96 -9.66 -20.49 -18.68
N LEU A 97 -9.80 -19.58 -17.71
CA LEU A 97 -9.72 -19.93 -16.30
C LEU A 97 -10.87 -20.91 -15.96
N THR A 98 -10.52 -22.13 -15.55
CA THR A 98 -11.53 -23.09 -15.10
C THR A 98 -12.19 -22.58 -13.82
N ALA A 99 -13.41 -23.04 -13.53
CA ALA A 99 -14.10 -22.68 -12.28
C ALA A 99 -13.23 -22.96 -11.04
N ALA A 100 -12.41 -24.02 -11.08
CA ALA A 100 -11.44 -24.35 -10.03
C ALA A 100 -10.31 -23.31 -9.90
N GLY A 101 -9.74 -22.84 -11.03
CA GLY A 101 -8.75 -21.77 -11.03
C GLY A 101 -9.31 -20.47 -10.47
N PHE A 102 -10.53 -20.10 -10.86
CA PHE A 102 -11.20 -18.90 -10.35
C PHE A 102 -11.44 -18.97 -8.85
N ALA A 103 -11.94 -20.12 -8.36
CA ALA A 103 -12.13 -20.37 -6.95
C ALA A 103 -10.81 -20.26 -6.17
N PHE A 104 -9.70 -20.80 -6.70
CA PHE A 104 -8.38 -20.68 -6.08
C PHE A 104 -7.93 -19.22 -5.93
N LEU A 105 -8.14 -18.39 -6.96
CA LEU A 105 -7.81 -16.96 -6.90
C LEU A 105 -8.63 -16.24 -5.83
N ILE A 106 -9.94 -16.49 -5.75
CA ILE A 106 -10.81 -15.93 -4.72
C ILE A 106 -10.34 -16.35 -3.34
N VAL A 107 -10.12 -17.65 -3.11
CA VAL A 107 -9.69 -18.16 -1.80
C VAL A 107 -8.39 -17.51 -1.37
N THR A 108 -7.40 -17.40 -2.26
CA THR A 108 -6.10 -16.79 -1.93
C THR A 108 -6.23 -15.29 -1.59
N ALA A 109 -7.07 -14.55 -2.32
CA ALA A 109 -7.34 -13.15 -2.01
C ALA A 109 -8.07 -12.99 -0.65
N LEU A 110 -9.05 -13.84 -0.38
CA LEU A 110 -9.76 -13.88 0.91
C LEU A 110 -8.81 -14.24 2.06
N MET A 111 -7.86 -15.15 1.84
CA MET A 111 -6.83 -15.51 2.81
C MET A 111 -5.92 -14.32 3.15
N LEU A 112 -5.40 -13.61 2.14
CA LEU A 112 -4.59 -12.41 2.38
C LEU A 112 -5.33 -11.38 3.21
N MET A 113 -6.57 -11.07 2.81
CA MET A 113 -7.35 -10.07 3.53
C MET A 113 -7.69 -10.54 4.95
N ALA A 114 -7.91 -11.84 5.14
CA ALA A 114 -8.14 -12.42 6.45
C ALA A 114 -6.93 -12.28 7.38
N THR A 115 -5.72 -12.52 6.88
CA THR A 115 -4.47 -12.33 7.62
C THR A 115 -4.25 -10.86 7.97
N ILE A 116 -4.52 -9.93 7.04
CA ILE A 116 -4.42 -8.48 7.29
C ILE A 116 -5.37 -8.05 8.41
N GLU A 117 -6.65 -8.45 8.34
CA GLU A 117 -7.65 -8.11 9.35
C GLU A 117 -7.25 -8.69 10.73
N GLN A 118 -6.76 -9.93 10.76
CA GLN A 118 -6.32 -10.56 12.01
C GLN A 118 -5.14 -9.79 12.62
N ALA A 119 -4.11 -9.46 11.84
CA ALA A 119 -2.96 -8.69 12.30
C ALA A 119 -3.38 -7.34 12.92
N PHE A 120 -4.34 -6.64 12.29
CA PHE A 120 -4.85 -5.38 12.82
C PHE A 120 -5.70 -5.59 14.06
N ASN A 121 -6.58 -6.60 14.09
CA ASN A 121 -7.38 -6.88 15.29
C ASN A 121 -6.51 -7.25 16.49
N GLU A 122 -5.40 -7.97 16.28
CA GLU A 122 -4.40 -8.27 17.31
C GLU A 122 -3.75 -6.98 17.84
N ILE A 123 -3.30 -6.08 16.97
CA ILE A 123 -2.76 -4.78 17.40
C ILE A 123 -3.80 -4.00 18.22
N TRP A 124 -5.06 -3.95 17.78
CA TRP A 124 -6.12 -3.26 18.53
C TRP A 124 -6.69 -4.05 19.72
N HIS A 125 -6.18 -5.26 19.99
CA HIS A 125 -6.63 -6.16 21.06
C HIS A 125 -8.14 -6.39 21.02
N VAL A 126 -8.70 -6.59 19.83
CA VAL A 126 -10.14 -6.79 19.63
C VAL A 126 -10.50 -8.27 19.84
N PRO A 127 -11.38 -8.61 20.79
CA PRO A 127 -11.68 -10.00 21.14
C PRO A 127 -12.58 -10.73 20.11
N GLN A 128 -13.26 -10.02 19.22
CA GLN A 128 -14.15 -10.61 18.22
C GLN A 128 -13.90 -10.06 16.82
N THR A 129 -13.76 -10.97 15.85
CA THR A 129 -13.71 -10.64 14.41
C THR A 129 -15.09 -10.24 13.90
N ARG A 130 -15.15 -9.53 12.77
CA ARG A 130 -16.42 -9.18 12.11
C ARG A 130 -17.28 -10.42 11.82
N LYS A 131 -18.60 -10.25 11.80
CA LYS A 131 -19.51 -11.31 11.33
C LYS A 131 -19.15 -11.68 9.88
N ARG A 132 -19.17 -12.98 9.53
CA ARG A 132 -18.74 -13.48 8.19
C ARG A 132 -19.31 -12.68 7.01
N MET A 133 -20.56 -12.26 7.10
CA MET A 133 -21.22 -11.45 6.06
C MET A 133 -20.62 -10.03 5.91
N GLN A 134 -20.34 -9.34 7.02
CA GLN A 134 -19.72 -8.01 6.99
C GLN A 134 -18.28 -8.09 6.46
N ARG A 135 -17.58 -9.17 6.78
CA ARG A 135 -16.25 -9.49 6.27
C ARG A 135 -16.30 -9.66 4.75
N PHE A 136 -17.21 -10.48 4.25
CA PHE A 136 -17.41 -10.68 2.81
C PHE A 136 -17.75 -9.37 2.08
N LEU A 137 -18.69 -8.57 2.60
CA LEU A 137 -19.06 -7.29 1.99
C LEU A 137 -17.91 -6.28 1.98
N ALA A 138 -17.13 -6.20 3.06
CA ALA A 138 -15.96 -5.33 3.09
C ALA A 138 -14.90 -5.78 2.08
N TYR A 139 -14.72 -7.09 1.89
CA TYR A 139 -13.74 -7.65 0.96
C TYR A 139 -14.19 -7.45 -0.49
N TRP A 140 -15.49 -7.64 -0.75
CA TRP A 140 -16.10 -7.39 -2.03
C TRP A 140 -16.02 -5.91 -2.40
N ALA A 141 -16.30 -5.01 -1.45
CA ALA A 141 -16.14 -3.57 -1.62
C ALA A 141 -14.69 -3.20 -1.91
N LEU A 142 -13.70 -3.76 -1.20
CA LEU A 142 -12.29 -3.46 -1.45
C LEU A 142 -11.83 -3.95 -2.84
N LEU A 143 -12.24 -5.16 -3.23
CA LEU A 143 -11.89 -5.75 -4.53
C LEU A 143 -12.52 -5.02 -5.73
N THR A 144 -13.69 -4.39 -5.54
CA THR A 144 -14.42 -3.71 -6.62
C THR A 144 -14.22 -2.19 -6.57
N LEU A 145 -14.53 -1.55 -5.43
CA LEU A 145 -14.38 -0.11 -5.25
C LEU A 145 -12.91 0.32 -5.25
N GLY A 146 -11.98 -0.52 -4.76
CA GLY A 146 -10.55 -0.19 -4.75
C GLY A 146 -10.02 0.17 -6.15
N PRO A 147 -10.12 -0.75 -7.14
CA PRO A 147 -9.73 -0.47 -8.52
C PRO A 147 -10.50 0.68 -9.17
N ILE A 148 -11.81 0.79 -8.91
CA ILE A 148 -12.64 1.89 -9.45
C ILE A 148 -12.14 3.24 -8.92
N LEU A 149 -11.86 3.34 -7.61
CA LEU A 149 -11.34 4.55 -7.00
C LEU A 149 -9.95 4.91 -7.55
N ILE A 150 -9.10 3.92 -7.79
CA ILE A 150 -7.80 4.12 -8.44
C ILE A 150 -8.00 4.66 -9.86
N GLY A 151 -8.91 4.06 -10.65
CA GLY A 151 -9.22 4.50 -12.01
C GLY A 151 -9.77 5.91 -12.06
N VAL A 152 -10.73 6.24 -11.19
CA VAL A 152 -11.29 7.59 -11.07
C VAL A 152 -10.21 8.58 -10.65
N SER A 153 -9.38 8.24 -9.64
CA SER A 153 -8.28 9.08 -9.17
C SER A 153 -7.28 9.39 -10.28
N LEU A 154 -6.90 8.37 -11.07
CA LEU A 154 -5.99 8.51 -12.19
C LEU A 154 -6.61 9.36 -13.31
N SER A 155 -7.88 9.14 -13.67
CA SER A 155 -8.61 9.99 -14.63
C SER A 155 -8.66 11.44 -14.19
N LEU A 156 -8.99 11.70 -12.93
CA LEU A 156 -9.03 13.05 -12.39
C LEU A 156 -7.66 13.70 -12.44
N THR A 157 -6.61 12.95 -12.10
CA THR A 157 -5.22 13.41 -12.14
C THR A 157 -4.80 13.74 -13.57
N SER A 158 -5.07 12.87 -14.54
CA SER A 158 -4.78 13.11 -15.96
C SER A 158 -5.54 14.31 -16.50
N TYR A 159 -6.81 14.48 -16.13
CA TYR A 159 -7.62 15.63 -16.51
C TYR A 159 -7.07 16.94 -15.92
N LEU A 160 -6.69 16.93 -14.64
CA LEU A 160 -6.10 18.09 -13.99
C LEU A 160 -4.75 18.47 -14.62
N ILE A 161 -3.93 17.49 -15.01
CA ILE A 161 -2.64 17.70 -15.67
C ILE A 161 -2.82 18.19 -17.12
N SER A 162 -3.91 17.80 -17.81
CA SER A 162 -4.18 18.24 -19.19
C SER A 162 -4.77 19.65 -19.30
N LEU A 163 -5.15 20.27 -18.18
CA LEU A 163 -5.64 21.65 -18.16
C LEU A 163 -4.55 22.63 -18.64
N PRO A 164 -4.88 23.66 -19.45
CA PRO A 164 -3.92 24.64 -19.97
C PRO A 164 -3.11 25.36 -18.88
N LEU A 165 -3.68 25.48 -17.68
CA LEU A 165 -3.06 26.06 -16.49
C LEU A 165 -1.85 25.26 -15.97
N PHE A 166 -1.77 23.97 -16.29
CA PHE A 166 -0.68 23.05 -15.94
C PHE A 166 0.22 22.70 -17.15
N SER A 167 0.07 23.40 -18.27
CA SER A 167 0.94 23.23 -19.44
C SER A 167 2.36 23.75 -19.19
N GLU A 168 3.35 23.23 -19.93
CA GLU A 168 4.78 23.58 -19.79
C GLU A 168 5.06 25.09 -19.95
N SER A 169 4.18 25.81 -20.65
CA SER A 169 4.27 27.25 -20.94
C SER A 169 3.55 28.14 -19.92
N SER A 170 2.95 27.57 -18.88
CA SER A 170 2.22 28.33 -17.85
C SER A 170 3.17 28.97 -16.81
N PRO A 171 2.92 30.20 -16.36
CA PRO A 171 3.66 30.85 -15.26
C PRO A 171 3.50 30.12 -13.90
N LEU A 172 2.63 29.10 -13.82
CA LEU A 172 2.39 28.26 -12.64
C LEU A 172 3.20 26.95 -12.67
N SER A 173 4.25 26.83 -13.50
CA SER A 173 5.10 25.63 -13.57
C SER A 173 5.67 25.20 -12.21
N GLY A 174 5.98 26.15 -11.31
CA GLY A 174 6.38 25.87 -9.93
C GLY A 174 5.28 25.17 -9.11
N VAL A 175 4.01 25.52 -9.33
CA VAL A 175 2.84 24.86 -8.69
C VAL A 175 2.66 23.44 -9.23
N ARG A 176 2.91 23.20 -10.53
CA ARG A 176 2.92 21.85 -11.12
C ARG A 176 4.00 20.97 -10.48
N ILE A 177 5.23 21.46 -10.32
CA ILE A 177 6.33 20.71 -9.71
C ILE A 177 6.02 20.39 -8.24
N LEU A 178 5.53 21.37 -7.48
CA LEU A 178 5.11 21.17 -6.09
C LEU A 178 3.94 20.18 -5.98
N ALA A 179 2.95 20.27 -6.86
CA ALA A 179 1.84 19.33 -6.92
C ALA A 179 2.34 17.91 -7.22
N LEU A 180 3.14 17.71 -8.27
CA LEU A 180 3.69 16.40 -8.63
C LEU A 180 4.57 15.79 -7.53
N ALA A 181 5.27 16.61 -6.74
CA ALA A 181 6.09 16.14 -5.63
C ALA A 181 5.27 15.81 -4.36
N THR A 182 4.17 16.53 -4.10
CA THR A 182 3.39 16.39 -2.86
C THR A 182 2.18 15.47 -2.99
N LEU A 183 1.56 15.42 -4.17
CA LEU A 183 0.36 14.65 -4.45
C LEU A 183 0.54 13.14 -4.15
N PRO A 184 1.66 12.48 -4.52
CA PRO A 184 1.90 11.08 -4.16
C PRO A 184 1.92 10.86 -2.64
N VAL A 185 2.54 11.77 -1.89
CA VAL A 185 2.62 11.70 -0.42
C VAL A 185 1.24 11.90 0.20
N VAL A 186 0.42 12.80 -0.35
CA VAL A 186 -0.97 13.00 0.11
C VAL A 186 -1.79 11.73 -0.11
N PHE A 187 -1.69 11.11 -1.30
CA PHE A 187 -2.35 9.83 -1.57
C PHE A 187 -1.89 8.72 -0.64
N GLU A 188 -0.60 8.67 -0.33
CA GLU A 188 -0.03 7.70 0.61
C GLU A 188 -0.58 7.90 2.04
N VAL A 189 -0.62 9.14 2.53
CA VAL A 189 -1.23 9.46 3.83
C VAL A 189 -2.71 9.08 3.85
N MET A 190 -3.45 9.39 2.79
CA MET A 190 -4.86 9.00 2.68
C MET A 190 -5.03 7.48 2.68
N ALA A 191 -4.19 6.75 1.95
CA ALA A 191 -4.20 5.29 1.90
C ALA A 191 -3.94 4.68 3.28
N PHE A 192 -2.89 5.12 3.99
CA PHE A 192 -2.63 4.65 5.35
C PHE A 192 -3.73 5.04 6.33
N MET A 193 -4.28 6.24 6.23
CA MET A 193 -5.38 6.68 7.08
C MET A 193 -6.61 5.81 6.88
N LEU A 194 -6.95 5.49 5.63
CA LEU A 194 -8.04 4.57 5.29
C LEU A 194 -7.76 3.18 5.86
N PHE A 195 -6.54 2.65 5.69
CA PHE A 195 -6.12 1.36 6.23
C PHE A 195 -6.30 1.30 7.75
N TYR A 196 -5.82 2.31 8.48
CA TYR A 196 -5.91 2.36 9.95
C TYR A 196 -7.31 2.66 10.48
N THR A 197 -8.25 3.09 9.62
CA THR A 197 -9.63 3.39 10.02
C THR A 197 -10.60 2.26 9.65
N VAL A 198 -10.40 1.63 8.49
CA VAL A 198 -11.36 0.66 7.90
C VAL A 198 -11.00 -0.78 8.23
N VAL A 199 -9.72 -1.12 8.33
CA VAL A 199 -9.29 -2.52 8.52
C VAL A 199 -9.56 -3.02 9.95
N PRO A 200 -9.23 -2.29 11.03
CA PRO A 200 -9.51 -2.76 12.38
C PRO A 200 -11.02 -2.96 12.60
N ASN A 201 -11.38 -3.99 13.35
CA ASN A 201 -12.74 -4.14 13.88
C ASN A 201 -12.94 -3.32 15.17
N HIS A 202 -12.42 -2.09 15.19
CA HIS A 202 -12.50 -1.17 16.33
C HIS A 202 -12.75 0.26 15.81
N PRO A 203 -13.65 1.03 16.41
CA PRO A 203 -13.86 2.43 16.01
C PRO A 203 -12.60 3.26 16.30
N VAL A 204 -11.92 3.75 15.26
CA VAL A 204 -10.72 4.60 15.38
C VAL A 204 -11.12 6.05 15.13
N ARG A 205 -10.74 6.97 16.03
CA ARG A 205 -10.98 8.41 15.81
C ARG A 205 -10.07 8.90 14.69
N TRP A 206 -10.60 9.68 13.75
CA TRP A 206 -9.87 10.18 12.58
C TRP A 206 -8.54 10.90 12.93
N ARG A 207 -8.49 11.63 14.06
CA ARG A 207 -7.26 12.29 14.52
C ARG A 207 -6.14 11.32 14.89
N HIS A 208 -6.49 10.11 15.32
CA HIS A 208 -5.53 9.06 15.65
C HIS A 208 -5.04 8.36 14.39
N SER A 209 -5.94 8.01 13.47
CA SER A 209 -5.53 7.39 12.20
C SER A 209 -4.72 8.36 11.34
N LEU A 210 -5.04 9.66 11.32
CA LEU A 210 -4.23 10.66 10.62
C LEU A 210 -2.82 10.77 11.21
N ALA A 211 -2.67 10.77 12.53
CA ALA A 211 -1.36 10.86 13.17
C ALA A 211 -0.49 9.61 12.88
N GLY A 212 -1.08 8.42 12.92
CA GLY A 212 -0.39 7.19 12.52
C GLY A 212 -0.10 7.13 11.03
N ALA A 213 -1.00 7.62 10.18
CA ALA A 213 -0.82 7.69 8.73
C ALA A 213 0.32 8.63 8.32
N LEU A 214 0.43 9.81 8.95
CA LEU A 214 1.56 10.71 8.74
C LEU A 214 2.88 10.09 9.17
N PHE A 215 2.88 9.38 10.31
CA PHE A 215 4.06 8.67 10.78
C PHE A 215 4.47 7.54 9.81
N ALA A 216 3.49 6.74 9.37
CA ALA A 216 3.72 5.65 8.43
C ALA A 216 4.21 6.16 7.07
N ALA A 217 3.59 7.21 6.52
CA ALA A 217 3.99 7.83 5.26
C ALA A 217 5.42 8.38 5.33
N ALA A 218 5.76 9.08 6.42
CA ALA A 218 7.13 9.57 6.61
C ALA A 218 8.15 8.41 6.64
N LEU A 219 7.84 7.33 7.34
CA LEU A 219 8.72 6.17 7.43
C LEU A 219 8.79 5.39 6.10
N PHE A 220 7.68 5.32 5.37
CA PHE A 220 7.59 4.62 4.09
C PHE A 220 8.34 5.39 2.98
N GLU A 221 8.31 6.73 2.99
CA GLU A 221 9.19 7.57 2.17
C GLU A 221 10.67 7.30 2.44
N VAL A 222 11.06 7.22 3.72
CA VAL A 222 12.43 6.84 4.10
C VAL A 222 12.76 5.43 3.63
N ALA A 223 11.83 4.48 3.78
CA ALA A 223 11.99 3.11 3.32
C ALA A 223 12.16 3.02 1.80
N LYS A 224 11.35 3.74 1.01
CA LYS A 224 11.46 3.81 -0.46
C LYS A 224 12.84 4.28 -0.89
N ARG A 225 13.34 5.37 -0.30
CA ARG A 225 14.66 5.93 -0.61
C ARG A 225 15.77 4.97 -0.19
N GLY A 226 15.71 4.46 1.04
CA GLY A 226 16.69 3.51 1.58
C GLY A 226 16.75 2.22 0.76
N PHE A 227 15.58 1.70 0.36
CA PHE A 227 15.50 0.51 -0.47
C PHE A 227 15.96 0.77 -1.91
N GLY A 228 15.67 1.96 -2.47
CA GLY A 228 16.22 2.39 -3.76
C GLY A 228 17.75 2.39 -3.74
N TYR A 229 18.37 2.97 -2.70
CA TYR A 229 19.82 2.89 -2.51
C TYR A 229 20.31 1.46 -2.35
N PHE A 230 19.64 0.64 -1.53
CA PHE A 230 19.96 -0.77 -1.39
C PHE A 230 20.01 -1.47 -2.76
N VAL A 231 18.97 -1.37 -3.59
CA VAL A 231 18.91 -2.02 -4.91
C VAL A 231 20.00 -1.56 -5.88
N LEU A 232 20.43 -0.30 -5.79
CA LEU A 232 21.51 0.26 -6.62
C LEU A 232 22.89 -0.27 -6.22
N TYR A 233 23.18 -0.36 -4.93
CA TYR A 233 24.48 -0.81 -4.41
C TYR A 233 24.58 -2.33 -4.23
N PHE A 234 23.47 -3.07 -4.29
CA PHE A 234 23.41 -4.53 -4.17
C PHE A 234 23.76 -5.25 -5.49
N THR A 235 24.81 -4.80 -6.19
CA THR A 235 25.27 -5.36 -7.47
C THR A 235 25.93 -6.73 -7.33
N SER A 236 26.61 -7.02 -6.22
CA SER A 236 27.29 -8.31 -6.00
C SER A 236 26.32 -9.49 -5.92
N TYR A 237 25.14 -9.30 -5.31
CA TYR A 237 24.13 -10.36 -5.22
C TYR A 237 23.44 -10.61 -6.58
N LYS A 238 23.20 -9.54 -7.35
CA LYS A 238 22.73 -9.63 -8.74
C LYS A 238 23.75 -10.33 -9.64
N ALA A 239 25.06 -10.11 -9.43
CA ALA A 239 26.11 -10.75 -10.20
C ALA A 239 26.19 -12.27 -9.98
N ILE A 240 25.88 -12.75 -8.78
CA ILE A 240 25.89 -14.19 -8.44
C ILE A 240 24.59 -14.88 -8.85
N TYR A 241 23.43 -14.26 -8.55
CA TYR A 241 22.12 -14.91 -8.70
C TYR A 241 21.33 -14.47 -9.95
N GLY A 242 21.81 -13.48 -10.71
CA GLY A 242 21.17 -13.01 -11.92
C GLY A 242 19.69 -12.61 -11.72
N ALA A 243 18.81 -13.07 -12.59
CA ALA A 243 17.37 -12.80 -12.53
C ALA A 243 16.70 -13.36 -11.24
N VAL A 244 17.25 -14.41 -10.63
CA VAL A 244 16.70 -15.01 -9.40
C VAL A 244 16.82 -14.06 -8.21
N ALA A 245 17.77 -13.11 -8.25
CA ALA A 245 17.92 -12.08 -7.21
C ALA A 245 16.68 -11.19 -7.05
N ALA A 246 15.83 -11.09 -8.08
CA ALA A 246 14.61 -10.29 -8.03
C ALA A 246 13.64 -10.79 -6.94
N LEU A 247 13.52 -12.10 -6.74
CA LEU A 247 12.55 -12.67 -5.81
C LEU A 247 12.88 -12.38 -4.34
N PRO A 248 14.09 -12.65 -3.82
CA PRO A 248 14.45 -12.28 -2.44
C PRO A 248 14.42 -10.76 -2.20
N VAL A 249 14.85 -9.96 -3.17
CA VAL A 249 14.80 -8.49 -3.09
C VAL A 249 13.35 -8.01 -2.98
N PHE A 250 12.47 -8.54 -3.84
CA PHE A 250 11.04 -8.21 -3.79
C PHE A 250 10.39 -8.66 -2.47
N LEU A 251 10.73 -9.84 -1.96
CA LEU A 251 10.24 -10.32 -0.67
C LEU A 251 10.70 -9.42 0.49
N ALA A 252 11.96 -8.97 0.46
CA ALA A 252 12.49 -8.02 1.44
C ALA A 252 11.75 -6.67 1.38
N TRP A 253 11.38 -6.21 0.18
CA TRP A 253 10.58 -4.99 0.01
C TRP A 253 9.19 -5.12 0.62
N ILE A 254 8.49 -6.23 0.35
CA ILE A 254 7.17 -6.50 0.92
C ILE A 254 7.26 -6.58 2.45
N HIS A 255 8.28 -7.25 2.98
CA HIS A 255 8.49 -7.36 4.43
C HIS A 255 8.74 -6.00 5.09
N LEU A 256 9.59 -5.17 4.48
CA LEU A 256 9.82 -3.80 4.93
C LEU A 256 8.53 -2.97 4.88
N SER A 257 7.76 -3.10 3.81
CA SER A 257 6.48 -2.40 3.64
C SER A 257 5.48 -2.76 4.75
N TRP A 258 5.29 -4.05 5.02
CA TRP A 258 4.43 -4.50 6.11
C TRP A 258 4.94 -4.07 7.48
N THR A 259 6.25 -4.07 7.70
CA THR A 259 6.85 -3.59 8.94
C THR A 259 6.49 -2.12 9.20
N VAL A 260 6.58 -1.27 8.18
CA VAL A 260 6.19 0.15 8.27
C VAL A 260 4.69 0.30 8.54
N ILE A 261 3.85 -0.45 7.81
CA ILE A 261 2.39 -0.42 7.96
C ILE A 261 2.00 -0.79 9.39
N LEU A 262 2.54 -1.90 9.93
CA LEU A 262 2.24 -2.37 11.27
C LEU A 262 2.76 -1.42 12.36
N LEU A 263 3.93 -0.80 12.15
CA LEU A 263 4.44 0.19 13.10
C LEU A 263 3.51 1.42 13.17
N GLY A 264 3.02 1.92 12.03
CA GLY A 264 2.03 3.00 12.00
C GLY A 264 0.67 2.61 12.62
N ALA A 265 0.27 1.34 12.47
CA ALA A 265 -0.90 0.78 13.15
C ALA A 265 -0.72 0.78 14.68
N VAL A 266 0.43 0.33 15.18
CA VAL A 266 0.75 0.37 16.63
C VAL A 266 0.76 1.81 17.15
N VAL A 267 1.34 2.76 16.41
CA VAL A 267 1.28 4.20 16.76
C VAL A 267 -0.18 4.66 16.87
N THR A 268 -1.01 4.33 15.88
CA THR A 268 -2.44 4.67 15.88
C THR A 268 -3.16 4.09 17.10
N ALA A 269 -2.92 2.82 17.42
CA ALA A 269 -3.55 2.10 18.52
C ALA A 269 -3.03 2.53 19.90
N ALA A 270 -1.81 3.07 20.01
CA ALA A 270 -1.20 3.52 21.26
C ALA A 270 -1.64 4.94 21.66
N LEU A 271 -2.05 5.78 20.70
CA LEU A 271 -2.43 7.17 20.96
C LEU A 271 -3.60 7.36 21.94
N PRO A 272 -4.67 6.54 21.93
CA PRO A 272 -5.74 6.62 22.93
C PRO A 272 -5.26 6.30 24.35
N GLN A 273 -4.47 5.23 24.50
CA GLN A 273 -3.92 4.78 25.79
C GLN A 273 -3.02 5.85 26.41
N TRP A 274 -2.15 6.47 25.59
CA TRP A 274 -1.29 7.57 26.02
C TRP A 274 -2.07 8.78 26.56
N ARG A 275 -3.26 9.06 26.02
CA ARG A 275 -4.11 10.17 26.47
C ARG A 275 -4.94 9.85 27.72
N GLY A 276 -5.11 8.56 28.03
CA GLY A 276 -5.88 8.06 29.18
C GLY A 276 -5.08 7.80 30.45
N LEU A 277 -3.74 7.77 30.38
CA LEU A 277 -2.91 7.55 31.57
C LEU A 277 -3.04 8.73 32.57
N PRO A 278 -3.27 8.48 33.87
CA PRO A 278 -3.30 9.52 34.88
C PRO A 278 -1.95 10.26 34.90
N ARG A 279 -2.03 11.59 34.87
CA ARG A 279 -0.86 12.47 34.94
C ARG A 279 -0.26 12.32 36.33
N ARG A 280 0.86 11.60 36.45
CA ARG A 280 1.73 11.67 37.62
C ARG A 280 2.67 12.85 37.47
#